data_AF-A0A1H0W9R7-F1
#
_entry.id   AF-A0A1H0W9R7-F1
#
_cell.length_a   1.000
_cell.length_b   1.000
_cell.length_c   1.000
_cell.angle_alpha   90.00
_cell.angle_beta   90.00
_cell.angle_gamma   90.00
#
_symmetry.space_group_name_H-M   'P 1'
#
loop_
_entity.id
_entity.type
_entity.pdbx_description
1 polymer ?
#
loop_
_entity_poly.entity_id
_entity_poly.type
_entity_poly.pdbx_seq_one_letter_code
_entity_poly.pdbx_strand_id
1 'polypeptide(L)'
;MQVAERFGAKVSVALPGRGLFLLVAVEPGSLDALVQGVGGRIVARLDPCRALVVMGLASYMGLRGARTLRFIGPVSIDQQRFSTVMAAYQAPPPLVS
;
A
#
# COMPACT_ATOMS: atom_id res chain seq x y z
N MET A 1 15.45 9.62 -11.25
CA MET A 1 13.98 9.40 -11.20
C MET A 1 13.69 8.05 -11.83
N GLN A 2 12.77 7.19 -11.29
CA GLN A 2 12.01 6.18 -12.08
C GLN A 2 11.09 5.21 -11.30
N VAL A 3 11.12 5.13 -9.96
CA VAL A 3 10.26 4.15 -9.23
C VAL A 3 8.75 4.48 -9.34
N ALA A 4 8.40 5.77 -9.48
CA ALA A 4 7.00 6.21 -9.55
C ALA A 4 6.29 5.83 -10.86
N GLU A 5 7.00 5.84 -12.00
CA GLU A 5 6.39 5.63 -13.32
C GLU A 5 6.03 4.17 -13.60
N ARG A 6 6.78 3.22 -13.03
CA ARG A 6 6.55 1.78 -13.27
C ARG A 6 5.25 1.24 -12.67
N PHE A 7 4.70 1.87 -11.64
CA PHE A 7 3.48 1.38 -10.99
C PHE A 7 2.20 1.89 -11.64
N GLY A 8 2.15 3.15 -12.08
CA GLY A 8 1.03 3.74 -12.84
C GLY A 8 -0.37 3.47 -12.26
N ALA A 9 -0.49 3.37 -10.93
CA ALA A 9 -1.74 3.07 -10.25
C ALA A 9 -2.52 4.37 -9.96
N LYS A 10 -3.74 4.50 -10.52
CA LYS A 10 -4.77 5.39 -9.97
C LYS A 10 -5.52 4.69 -8.82
N VAL A 11 -6.33 5.39 -8.01
CA VAL A 11 -6.22 5.25 -6.53
C VAL A 11 -7.54 5.17 -5.69
N SER A 12 -7.93 3.96 -5.23
CA SER A 12 -9.05 3.45 -4.37
C SER A 12 -9.30 1.92 -4.55
N VAL A 13 -9.19 1.10 -3.49
CA VAL A 13 -9.89 -0.21 -3.33
C VAL A 13 -10.71 -0.16 -2.04
N ALA A 14 -12.02 -0.38 -2.14
CA ALA A 14 -12.91 -0.55 -1.00
C ALA A 14 -13.13 -2.05 -0.74
N LEU A 15 -12.41 -2.60 0.24
CA LEU A 15 -12.79 -3.86 0.88
C LEU A 15 -13.90 -3.54 1.91
N PRO A 16 -14.77 -4.50 2.30
CA PRO A 16 -15.82 -4.25 3.29
C PRO A 16 -15.22 -3.72 4.60
N GLY A 17 -15.44 -2.44 4.88
CA GLY A 17 -14.93 -1.71 6.05
C GLY A 17 -13.43 -1.38 6.06
N ARG A 18 -12.64 -1.79 5.05
CA ARG A 18 -11.18 -1.58 5.00
C ARG A 18 -10.72 -1.04 3.64
N GLY A 19 -9.72 -0.16 3.65
CA GLY A 19 -9.07 0.33 2.44
C GLY A 19 -7.59 -0.04 2.43
N LEU A 20 -6.99 -0.02 1.23
CA LEU A 20 -5.55 0.07 1.07
C LEU A 20 -5.13 1.55 1.08
N PHE A 21 -4.04 1.88 1.77
CA PHE A 21 -3.54 3.23 1.94
C PHE A 21 -2.02 3.28 1.80
N LEU A 22 -1.50 4.37 1.24
CA LEU A 22 -0.08 4.68 1.17
C LEU A 22 0.25 5.60 2.34
N LEU A 23 1.16 5.17 3.21
CA LEU A 23 1.71 5.99 4.28
C LEU A 23 3.15 6.39 3.93
N VAL A 24 3.47 7.66 4.15
CA VAL A 24 4.83 8.21 4.07
C VAL A 24 5.16 8.84 5.42
N ALA A 25 6.08 8.23 6.15
CA ALA A 25 6.57 8.75 7.42
C ALA A 25 7.48 9.98 7.23
N VAL A 26 7.63 10.76 8.31
CA VAL A 26 8.72 11.73 8.45
C VAL A 26 10.05 11.01 8.66
N GLU A 27 10.07 10.04 9.56
CA GLU A 27 11.27 9.34 10.01
C GLU A 27 11.21 7.82 9.71
N PRO A 28 12.35 7.19 9.34
CA PRO A 28 12.40 5.76 9.05
C PRO A 28 12.06 4.92 10.28
N GLY A 29 11.40 3.77 10.08
CA GLY A 29 11.05 2.83 11.15
C GLY A 29 9.82 3.20 11.99
N SER A 30 9.34 4.45 11.94
CA SER A 30 8.17 4.91 12.71
C SER A 30 6.83 4.27 12.29
N LEU A 31 6.76 3.60 11.13
CA LEU A 31 5.52 3.06 10.58
C LEU A 31 4.97 1.82 11.29
N ASP A 32 5.80 0.93 11.85
CA ASP A 32 5.28 -0.33 12.45
C ASP A 32 4.38 -0.05 13.65
N ALA A 33 4.90 0.69 14.64
CA ALA A 33 4.17 1.04 15.85
C ALA A 33 2.91 1.87 15.54
N LEU A 34 3.00 2.82 14.58
CA LEU A 34 1.87 3.63 14.15
C LEU A 34 0.76 2.79 13.51
N VAL A 35 1.12 1.85 12.62
CA VAL A 35 0.16 1.01 11.91
C VAL A 35 -0.47 -0.03 12.85
N GLN A 36 0.31 -0.65 13.73
CA GLN A 36 -0.19 -1.56 14.75
C GLN A 36 -1.15 -0.85 15.71
N GLY A 37 -0.80 0.35 16.18
CA GLY A 37 -1.60 1.14 17.11
C GLY A 37 -3.00 1.52 16.61
N VAL A 38 -3.22 1.55 15.28
CA VAL A 38 -4.53 1.82 14.67
C VAL A 38 -5.25 0.56 14.14
N GLY A 39 -4.75 -0.63 14.49
CA GLY A 39 -5.30 -1.92 14.01
C GLY A 39 -5.11 -2.17 12.51
N GLY A 40 -4.15 -1.48 11.88
CA GLY A 40 -3.78 -1.67 10.49
C GLY A 40 -2.76 -2.80 10.29
N ARG A 41 -2.53 -3.17 9.03
CA ARG A 41 -1.51 -4.16 8.63
C ARG A 41 -0.72 -3.65 7.44
N ILE A 42 0.61 -3.56 7.58
CA ILE A 42 1.51 -3.34 6.44
C ILE A 42 1.41 -4.57 5.53
N VAL A 43 1.13 -4.34 4.24
CA VAL A 43 1.07 -5.41 3.22
C VAL A 43 2.27 -5.38 2.28
N ALA A 44 2.92 -4.23 2.12
CA ALA A 44 4.21 -4.11 1.42
C ALA A 44 5.00 -2.92 1.97
N ARG A 45 6.31 -3.11 2.15
CA ARG A 45 7.26 -2.01 2.33
C ARG A 45 7.82 -1.61 0.97
N LEU A 46 7.81 -0.32 0.68
CA LEU A 46 8.42 0.25 -0.52
C LEU A 46 9.84 0.74 -0.21
N ASP A 47 10.04 1.34 0.97
CA ASP A 47 11.33 1.72 1.55
C ASP A 47 11.18 1.95 3.08
N PRO A 48 12.22 2.40 3.83
CA PRO A 48 12.14 2.61 5.27
C PRO A 48 11.09 3.62 5.76
N CYS A 49 10.65 4.54 4.89
CA CYS A 49 9.67 5.59 5.20
C CYS A 49 8.33 5.41 4.47
N ARG A 50 8.20 4.48 3.52
CA ARG A 50 7.01 4.29 2.69
C ARG A 50 6.48 2.86 2.73
N ALA A 51 5.20 2.71 3.06
CA ALA A 51 4.53 1.43 3.10
C ALA A 51 3.10 1.48 2.56
N LEU A 52 2.66 0.37 1.97
CA LEU A 52 1.26 0.09 1.67
C LEU A 52 0.63 -0.63 2.88
N VAL A 53 -0.51 -0.13 3.34
CA VAL A 53 -1.16 -0.53 4.58
C VAL A 53 -2.65 -0.77 4.35
N VAL A 54 -3.16 -1.89 4.83
CA VAL A 54 -4.61 -2.14 4.91
C VAL A 54 -5.10 -1.74 6.30
N MET A 55 -6.08 -0.85 6.38
CA MET A 55 -6.69 -0.39 7.64
C MET A 55 -8.17 -0.01 7.45
N GLY A 56 -8.88 0.22 8.56
CA GLY A 56 -10.26 0.73 8.52
C GLY A 56 -10.34 2.20 8.10
N LEU A 57 -11.47 2.64 7.56
CA LEU A 57 -11.67 4.04 7.18
C LEU A 57 -11.56 5.00 8.37
N ALA A 58 -12.06 4.59 9.55
CA ALA A 58 -11.91 5.36 10.78
C ALA A 58 -10.44 5.52 11.19
N SER A 59 -9.62 4.46 11.10
CA SER A 59 -8.18 4.50 11.34
C SER A 59 -7.46 5.48 10.39
N TYR A 60 -7.82 5.46 9.10
CA TYR A 60 -7.30 6.42 8.12
C TYR A 60 -7.66 7.87 8.47
N MET A 61 -8.92 8.12 8.84
CA MET A 61 -9.38 9.46 9.22
C MET A 61 -8.66 9.96 10.50
N GLY A 62 -8.43 9.09 11.48
CA GLY A 62 -7.66 9.42 12.69
C GLY A 62 -6.17 9.70 12.45
N LEU A 63 -5.57 9.12 11.40
CA LEU A 63 -4.19 9.39 10.99
C LEU A 63 -4.05 10.62 10.07
N ARG A 64 -5.14 11.17 9.57
CA ARG A 64 -5.12 12.30 8.63
C ARG A 64 -4.70 13.59 9.36
N GLY A 65 -3.44 13.99 9.17
CA GLY A 65 -2.83 15.13 9.87
C GLY A 65 -1.90 14.75 11.02
N ALA A 66 -1.63 13.45 11.24
CA ALA A 66 -0.64 13.01 12.22
C ALA A 66 0.76 13.54 11.88
N ARG A 67 1.43 14.18 12.85
CA ARG A 67 2.77 14.78 12.68
C ARG A 67 3.87 13.78 12.30
N THR A 68 3.67 12.50 12.58
CA THR A 68 4.57 11.40 12.20
C THR A 68 4.51 11.05 10.71
N LEU A 69 3.48 11.51 9.99
CA LEU A 69 3.26 11.25 8.57
C LEU A 69 3.43 12.53 7.74
N ARG A 70 4.26 12.45 6.70
CA ARG A 70 4.33 13.45 5.63
C ARG A 70 3.16 13.34 4.66
N PHE A 71 2.63 12.13 4.49
CA PHE A 71 1.49 11.86 3.62
C PHE A 71 0.73 10.61 4.07
N ILE A 72 -0.59 10.67 3.94
CA ILE A 72 -1.46 9.50 3.98
C ILE A 72 -2.57 9.67 2.93
N GLY A 73 -2.83 8.63 2.15
CA GLY A 73 -3.89 8.62 1.14
C GLY A 73 -4.35 7.21 0.79
N PRO A 74 -5.57 7.04 0.23
CA PRO A 74 -6.04 5.75 -0.27
C PRO A 74 -5.15 5.20 -1.38
N VAL A 75 -5.33 3.93 -1.79
CA VAL A 75 -4.63 3.24 -2.89
C VAL A 75 -5.63 2.37 -3.68
N SER A 76 -5.60 2.37 -5.04
CA SER A 76 -6.23 1.31 -5.85
C SER A 76 -5.14 0.35 -6.24
N ILE A 77 -5.64 -0.77 -6.73
CA ILE A 77 -4.99 -1.52 -7.76
C ILE A 77 -5.76 -1.24 -9.07
N ASP A 78 -5.06 -0.86 -10.13
CA ASP A 78 -5.60 -0.89 -11.50
C ASP A 78 -5.92 -2.36 -11.84
N GLN A 79 -7.20 -2.67 -12.05
CA GLN A 79 -7.66 -4.05 -12.20
C GLN A 79 -7.07 -4.73 -13.44
N GLN A 80 -6.85 -4.00 -14.52
CA GLN A 80 -6.31 -4.55 -15.77
C GLN A 80 -4.80 -4.83 -15.64
N ARG A 81 -4.05 -3.93 -15.00
CA ARG A 81 -2.63 -4.20 -14.69
C ARG A 81 -2.49 -5.37 -13.71
N PHE A 82 -3.36 -5.46 -12.73
CA PHE A 82 -3.34 -6.53 -11.74
C PHE A 82 -3.71 -7.88 -12.32
N SER A 83 -4.70 -7.97 -13.20
CA SER A 83 -5.01 -9.24 -13.87
C SER A 83 -3.85 -9.71 -14.75
N THR A 84 -3.16 -8.81 -15.46
CA THR A 84 -1.93 -9.14 -16.20
C THR A 84 -0.82 -9.67 -15.29
N VAL A 85 -0.57 -9.03 -14.15
CA VAL A 85 0.44 -9.49 -13.17
C VAL A 85 0.03 -10.83 -12.54
N MET A 86 -1.22 -10.99 -12.11
CA MET A 86 -1.72 -12.22 -11.49
C MET A 86 -1.69 -13.40 -12.47
N ALA A 87 -2.01 -13.19 -13.75
CA ALA A 87 -1.88 -14.22 -14.78
C ALA A 87 -0.42 -14.68 -14.94
N ALA A 88 0.55 -13.75 -14.90
CA ALA A 88 1.97 -14.10 -14.93
C ALA A 88 2.44 -14.83 -13.65
N TYR A 89 1.88 -14.51 -12.47
CA TYR A 89 2.15 -15.23 -11.21
C TYR A 89 1.50 -16.61 -11.14
N GLN A 90 0.41 -16.85 -11.88
CA GLN A 90 -0.29 -18.13 -11.95
C GLN A 90 0.18 -19.02 -13.12
N ALA A 91 0.98 -18.48 -14.04
CA ALA A 91 1.62 -19.27 -15.09
C ALA A 91 2.56 -20.31 -14.45
N PRO A 92 2.50 -21.59 -14.86
CA PRO A 92 3.49 -22.57 -14.42
C PRO A 92 4.88 -22.11 -14.87
N PRO A 93 5.95 -22.43 -14.09
CA PRO A 93 7.31 -22.09 -14.49
C PRO A 93 7.60 -22.70 -15.88
N PRO A 94 8.32 -21.98 -16.75
CA PRO A 94 8.62 -22.49 -18.08
C PRO A 94 9.37 -23.80 -17.96
N LEU A 95 8.86 -24.84 -18.62
CA LEU A 95 9.54 -26.13 -18.74
C LEU A 95 10.85 -25.89 -19.48
N VAL A 96 11.95 -25.94 -18.75
CA VAL A 96 13.30 -25.92 -19.32
C VAL A 96 13.51 -27.27 -19.99
N SER A 97 13.64 -27.26 -21.31
CA SER A 97 14.01 -28.41 -22.15
C SER A 97 15.50 -28.39 -22.48
#